data_AF-A0A151B8F5-F1
#
_entry.id   AF-A0A151B8F5-F1
#
_cell.length_a   1.000
_cell.length_b   1.000
_cell.length_c   1.000
_cell.angle_alpha   90.00
_cell.angle_beta   90.00
_cell.angle_gamma   90.00
#
_symmetry.space_group_name_H-M   'P 1'
#
loop_
_entity.id
_entity.type
_entity.pdbx_description
1 polymer ?
#
loop_
_entity_poly.entity_id
_entity_poly.type
_entity_poly.pdbx_seq_one_letter_code
_entity_poly.pdbx_strand_id
1 'polypeptide(L)' 'MLNEEFTKLRMQRGESIENIANILNLSVDEYNDKEKGHVCLTNHEKTILREHYRLI' A
#
# COMPACT_ATOMS: atom_id res chain seq x y z
N MET A 1 3.62 11.96 6.43
CA MET A 1 2.60 11.53 5.46
C MET A 1 3.19 10.36 4.69
N LEU A 2 2.57 9.18 4.75
CA LEU A 2 3.23 7.89 4.48
C LEU A 2 2.67 7.15 3.25
N ASN A 3 2.02 7.87 2.32
CA ASN A 3 1.41 7.25 1.14
C ASN A 3 2.26 7.39 -0.12
N GLU A 4 3.01 8.47 -0.30
CA GLU A 4 3.79 8.66 -1.52
C GLU A 4 4.89 7.60 -1.69
N GLU A 5 5.54 7.17 -0.61
CA GLU A 5 6.64 6.19 -0.68
C GLU A 5 6.16 4.83 -1.16
N PHE A 6 5.10 4.27 -0.56
CA PHE A 6 4.54 2.99 -0.98
C PHE A 6 3.87 3.05 -2.35
N THR A 7 3.23 4.18 -2.69
CA THR A 7 2.67 4.39 -4.04
C THR A 7 3.79 4.39 -5.08
N LYS A 8 4.90 5.10 -4.82
CA LYS A 8 6.08 5.12 -5.69
C LYS A 8 6.69 3.73 -5.81
N LEU A 9 6.83 2.98 -4.72
CA LEU A 9 7.35 1.61 -4.75
C LEU A 9 6.46 0.67 -5.56
N ARG A 10 5.14 0.74 -5.37
CA ARG A 10 4.17 -0.02 -6.17
C ARG A 10 4.33 0.27 -7.66
N MET A 11 4.37 1.56 -8.02
CA MET A 11 4.57 1.99 -9.41
C MET A 11 5.93 1.56 -9.97
N GLN A 12 7.00 1.65 -9.18
CA GLN A 12 8.35 1.23 -9.58
C GLN A 12 8.44 -0.28 -9.83
N ARG A 13 7.72 -1.09 -9.05
CA ARG A 13 7.66 -2.54 -9.23
C ARG A 13 6.60 -2.99 -10.24
N GLY A 14 5.80 -2.06 -10.78
CA GLY A 14 4.73 -2.36 -11.72
C GLY A 14 3.58 -3.16 -11.09
N GLU A 15 3.39 -3.06 -9.78
CA GLU A 15 2.35 -3.81 -9.07
C GLU A 15 0.98 -3.14 -9.25
N SER A 16 -0.04 -3.97 -9.50
CA SER A 16 -1.42 -3.50 -9.59
C SER A 16 -1.97 -3.13 -8.21
N ILE A 17 -2.89 -2.18 -8.17
CA ILE A 17 -3.66 -1.81 -6.97
C ILE A 17 -4.32 -3.04 -6.36
N GLU A 18 -4.88 -3.93 -7.19
CA GLU A 18 -5.48 -5.20 -6.77
C GLU A 18 -4.51 -6.12 -6.03
N ASN A 19 -3.24 -6.17 -6.46
CA ASN A 19 -2.24 -7.02 -5.82
C ASN A 19 -1.95 -6.54 -4.40
N ILE A 20 -1.77 -5.22 -4.24
CA ILE A 20 -1.49 -4.64 -2.92
C ILE A 20 -2.72 -4.69 -2.02
N ALA A 21 -3.91 -4.44 -2.56
CA ALA A 21 -5.16 -4.61 -1.83
C ALA A 21 -5.30 -6.04 -1.28
N ASN A 22 -4.99 -7.05 -2.10
CA ASN A 22 -4.99 -8.45 -1.69
C ASN A 22 -3.95 -8.76 -0.60
N ILE A 23 -2.72 -8.24 -0.73
CA ILE A 23 -1.67 -8.38 0.30
C ILE A 23 -2.10 -7.80 1.64
N LEU A 24 -2.80 -6.67 1.61
CA LEU A 24 -3.30 -5.99 2.81
C LEU A 24 -4.64 -6.55 3.29
N ASN A 25 -5.21 -7.53 2.59
CA ASN A 25 -6.54 -8.07 2.83
C ASN A 25 -7.62 -6.97 2.89
N LEU A 26 -7.52 -6.02 1.95
CA LEU A 26 -8.41 -4.88 1.78
C LEU A 26 -9.21 -4.99 0.49
N SER A 27 -10.32 -4.28 0.42
CA SER A 27 -10.99 -4.03 -0.87
C SER A 27 -10.15 -3.09 -1.74
N VAL A 28 -10.26 -3.23 -3.06
CA VAL A 28 -9.56 -2.38 -4.03
C VAL A 28 -9.89 -0.90 -3.80
N ASP A 29 -11.17 -0.57 -3.57
CA ASP A 29 -11.62 0.78 -3.26
C ASP A 29 -10.99 1.33 -1.98
N GLU A 30 -10.92 0.51 -0.92
CA GLU A 30 -10.33 0.93 0.35
C GLU A 30 -8.82 1.21 0.20
N TYR A 31 -8.11 0.35 -0.52
CA TYR A 31 -6.70 0.60 -0.82
C TYR A 31 -6.52 1.83 -1.72
N ASN A 32 -7.42 2.09 -2.67
CA ASN A 32 -7.39 3.28 -3.53
C ASN A 32 -7.61 4.58 -2.73
N ASP A 33 -8.55 4.58 -1.77
CA ASP A 33 -8.75 5.71 -0.84
C ASP A 33 -7.52 5.94 0.04
N LYS A 34 -6.88 4.85 0.47
CA LYS A 34 -5.61 4.92 1.19
C LYS A 34 -4.49 5.45 0.30
N GLU A 35 -4.36 4.98 -0.94
CA GLU A 35 -3.33 5.43 -1.88
C GLU A 35 -3.44 6.94 -2.17
N LYS A 36 -4.67 7.44 -2.37
CA LYS A 36 -4.96 8.87 -2.60
C LYS A 36 -4.81 9.75 -1.36
N GLY A 37 -4.60 9.16 -0.18
CA GLY A 37 -4.48 9.92 1.07
C GLY A 37 -5.78 10.44 1.64
N HIS A 38 -6.93 9.92 1.19
CA HIS A 38 -8.21 10.13 1.87
C HIS A 38 -8.24 9.41 3.21
N VAL A 39 -7.56 8.25 3.28
CA VAL A 39 -7.44 7.44 4.49
C VAL A 39 -5.96 7.14 4.76
N CYS A 40 -5.56 7.15 6.03
CA CYS A 40 -4.21 6.75 6.41
C CYS A 40 -4.08 5.23 6.49
N LEU A 41 -2.93 4.69 6.06
CA LEU A 41 -2.55 3.31 6.36
C LEU A 41 -2.37 3.13 7.88
N THR A 42 -2.91 2.04 8.41
CA THR A 42 -2.69 1.60 9.79
C THR A 42 -1.23 1.17 9.99
N ASN A 43 -0.77 1.09 11.24
CA ASN A 43 0.58 0.62 11.53
C ASN A 43 0.79 -0.83 11.09
N HIS A 44 -0.26 -1.66 11.15
CA HIS A 44 -0.20 -3.05 10.70
C HIS A 44 -0.01 -3.14 9.17
N GLU A 45 -0.80 -2.40 8.40
CA GLU A 45 -0.69 -2.32 6.93
C GLU A 45 0.70 -1.83 6.50
N LYS A 46 1.26 -0.83 7.20
CA LYS A 46 2.61 -0.34 6.92
C LYS A 46 3.68 -1.41 7.16
N THR A 47 3.53 -2.22 8.21
CA THR A 47 4.46 -3.33 8.48
C THR A 47 4.40 -4.35 7.37
N ILE A 48 3.20 -4.78 6.95
CA ILE A 48 3.02 -5.72 5.84
C ILE A 48 3.67 -5.18 4.55
N LEU A 49 3.42 -3.90 4.21
CA LEU A 49 4.03 -3.30 3.03
C LEU A 49 5.56 -3.24 3.14
N ARG A 50 6.12 -2.91 4.31
CA ARG A 50 7.57 -2.91 4.53
C ARG A 50 8.19 -4.29 4.35
N GLU A 51 7.54 -5.32 4.87
CA GLU A 51 7.98 -6.71 4.68
C GLU A 51 7.92 -7.12 3.21
N HIS A 52 6.81 -6.81 2.53
CA HIS A 52 6.63 -7.09 1.09
C HIS A 52 7.69 -6.40 0.22
N TYR A 53 7.98 -5.13 0.50
CA TYR A 53 9.01 -4.38 -0.22
C TYR A 53 10.44 -4.67 0.25
N ARG A 54 10.63 -5.47 1.31
CA ARG A 54 11.92 -5.74 1.96
C ARG A 54 12.65 -4.46 2.38
N LEU A 55 11.93 -3.56 3.05
CA LEU A 55 12.46 -2.33 3.64
C LEU A 55 12.95 -2.52 5.09
N ILE A 56 13.15 -3.78 5.51
CA ILE A 56 13.65 -4.23 6.81
C ILE A 56 15.10 -4.70 6.67
#